data_AF-A0A061J048-F1
#
_entry.id   AF-A0A061J048-F1
#
_cell.length_a   1.000
_cell.length_b   1.000
_cell.length_c   1.000
_cell.angle_alpha   90.00
_cell.angle_beta   90.00
_cell.angle_gamma   90.00
#
_symmetry.space_group_name_H-M   'P 1'
#
loop_
_entity.id
_entity.type
_entity.pdbx_description
1 polymer ?
#
loop_
_entity_poly.entity_id
_entity_poly.type
_entity_poly.pdbx_seq_one_letter_code
_entity_poly.pdbx_strand_id
1 'polypeptide(L)'
;MDYDLEYSEEQREYLERVGMRDLLETFVAEVVRQKPHDLYDFLHRWASARCSTTESVTRTQAAIKIQCALRQRLAWGQLCSRQRAVNARVEHD
;
A
#
# COMPACT_ATOMS: atom_id res chain seq x y z
N MET A 1 32.71 13.51 10.09
CA MET A 1 31.81 12.37 9.84
C MET A 1 30.95 12.77 8.65
N ASP A 2 31.51 12.60 7.46
CA ASP A 2 30.74 12.78 6.22
C ASP A 2 29.95 11.49 6.04
N TYR A 3 28.66 11.55 6.35
CA TYR A 3 27.74 10.50 5.97
C TYR A 3 27.48 10.69 4.47
N ASP A 4 28.42 10.24 3.63
CA ASP A 4 28.22 10.02 2.19
C ASP A 4 27.21 8.86 2.04
N LEU A 5 25.98 9.16 2.42
CA LEU A 5 24.80 8.38 2.06
C LEU A 5 24.50 8.75 0.60
N GLU A 6 25.26 8.16 -0.32
CA GLU A 6 24.87 8.13 -1.72
C GLU A 6 23.57 7.35 -1.82
N TYR A 7 22.46 8.09 -1.75
CA TYR A 7 21.14 7.52 -2.04
C TYR A 7 21.14 6.99 -3.46
N SER A 8 20.70 5.73 -3.63
CA SER A 8 20.46 5.20 -4.97
C SER A 8 19.42 6.06 -5.69
N GLU A 9 19.44 6.08 -7.02
CA GLU A 9 18.43 6.81 -7.79
C GLU A 9 17.01 6.37 -7.43
N GLU A 10 16.81 5.07 -7.17
CA GLU A 10 15.53 4.51 -6.70
C GLU A 10 15.07 5.09 -5.36
N GLN A 11 16.00 5.32 -4.43
CA GLN A 11 15.70 5.95 -3.14
C GLN A 11 15.34 7.42 -3.31
N ARG A 12 16.03 8.15 -4.19
CA ARG A 12 15.70 9.56 -4.49
C ARG A 12 14.33 9.67 -5.13
N GLU A 13 14.05 8.86 -6.15
CA GLU A 13 12.74 8.83 -6.81
C GLU A 13 11.62 8.47 -5.81
N TYR A 14 11.87 7.50 -4.93
CA TYR A 14 10.92 7.16 -3.87
C TYR A 14 10.63 8.35 -2.96
N LEU A 15 11.67 9.04 -2.48
CA LEU A 15 11.54 10.19 -1.57
C LEU A 15 10.83 11.38 -2.22
N GLU A 16 11.07 11.62 -3.52
CA GLU A 16 10.35 12.61 -4.30
C GLU A 16 8.87 12.22 -4.48
N ARG A 17 8.60 10.96 -4.83
CA ARG A 17 7.23 10.45 -5.02
C ARG A 17 6.36 10.55 -3.76
N VAL A 18 6.94 10.31 -2.59
CA VAL A 18 6.21 10.45 -1.31
C VAL A 18 6.15 11.88 -0.80
N GLY A 19 6.73 12.85 -1.52
CA GLY A 19 6.73 14.26 -1.11
C GLY A 19 7.53 14.51 0.17
N MET A 20 8.63 13.78 0.39
CA MET A 20 9.37 13.81 1.65
C MET A 20 9.89 15.22 1.98
N ARG A 21 10.24 16.01 0.96
CA ARG A 21 10.72 17.38 1.12
C ARG A 21 9.72 18.24 1.91
N ASP A 22 8.47 18.28 1.47
CA ASP A 22 7.44 19.14 2.05
C ASP A 22 7.09 18.68 3.49
N LEU A 23 7.12 17.36 3.72
CA LEU A 23 6.93 16.78 5.05
C LEU A 23 8.03 17.21 6.01
N LEU A 24 9.29 17.14 5.58
CA LEU A 24 10.44 17.56 6.39
C LEU A 24 10.44 19.07 6.64
N GLU A 25 10.13 19.88 5.63
CA GLU A 25 10.04 21.33 5.77
C GLU A 25 8.96 21.72 6.80
N THR A 26 7.78 21.10 6.69
CA THR A 26 6.68 21.30 7.65
C THR A 26 7.09 20.87 9.06
N PHE A 27 7.76 19.72 9.20
CA PHE A 27 8.23 19.23 10.48
C PHE A 27 9.23 20.21 11.13
N VAL A 28 10.22 20.67 10.37
CA VAL A 28 11.23 21.62 10.86
C VAL A 28 10.58 22.94 11.28
N ALA A 29 9.65 23.48 10.48
CA ALA A 29 8.91 24.69 10.82
C ALA A 29 8.15 24.52 12.15
N GLU A 30 7.52 23.36 12.37
CA GLU A 30 6.81 23.07 13.62
C GLU A 30 7.74 22.89 14.82
N VAL A 31 8.89 22.24 14.64
CA VAL A 31 9.93 22.11 15.68
C VAL A 31 10.43 23.49 16.11
N VAL A 32 10.73 24.38 15.14
CA VAL A 32 11.20 25.74 15.44
C VAL A 32 10.12 26.55 16.16
N ARG A 33 8.85 26.37 15.79
CA ARG A 33 7.71 27.07 16.41
C ARG A 33 7.44 26.60 17.84
N GLN A 34 7.42 25.28 18.06
CA GLN A 34 7.00 24.69 19.34
C GLN A 34 8.17 24.52 20.32
N LYS A 35 9.41 24.47 19.82
CA LYS A 35 10.65 24.26 20.60
C LYS A 35 10.50 23.11 21.61
N PRO A 36 10.14 21.90 21.16
CA PRO A 36 9.93 20.78 22.07
C PRO A 36 11.21 20.44 22.82
N HIS A 37 11.07 20.02 24.07
CA HIS A 37 12.21 19.61 24.89
C HIS A 37 12.80 18.27 24.42
N ASP A 38 11.97 17.39 23.87
CA ASP A 38 12.37 16.11 23.27
C ASP A 38 11.92 16.07 21.80
N LEU A 39 12.89 16.07 20.89
CA LEU A 39 12.66 16.04 19.45
C LEU A 39 12.14 14.68 18.97
N TYR A 40 12.54 13.58 19.61
CA TYR A 40 12.15 12.23 19.19
C TYR A 40 10.70 11.93 19.56
N ASP A 41 10.30 12.26 20.79
CA ASP A 41 8.90 12.16 21.21
C ASP A 41 8.00 13.10 20.38
N PHE A 42 8.49 14.31 20.09
CA PHE A 42 7.77 15.24 19.22
C PHE A 42 7.59 14.68 17.80
N LEU A 43 8.66 14.16 17.17
CA LEU A 43 8.59 13.51 15.86
C LEU A 43 7.59 12.35 15.86
N HIS A 44 7.66 11.48 16.86
CA HIS A 44 6.77 10.34 16.98
C HIS A 44 5.30 10.76 17.05
N ARG A 45 4.96 11.75 17.89
CA ARG A 45 3.59 12.28 17.99
C ARG A 45 3.16 13.00 16.70
N TRP A 46 4.03 13.81 16.13
CA TRP A 46 3.77 14.57 14.90
C TRP A 46 3.51 13.66 13.70
N ALA A 47 4.29 12.59 13.56
CA ALA A 47 4.12 11.59 12.52
C ALA A 47 2.86 10.75 12.77
N SER A 48 2.66 10.27 14.00
CA SER A 48 1.49 9.46 14.37
C SER A 48 0.17 10.18 14.12
N ALA A 49 0.11 11.49 14.40
CA ALA A 49 -1.06 12.33 14.14
C ALA A 49 -1.37 12.50 12.63
N ARG A 50 -0.38 12.32 11.76
CA ARG A 50 -0.53 12.39 10.29
C ARG A 50 -0.75 11.02 9.65
N CYS A 51 -0.23 9.96 10.27
CA CYS A 51 -0.40 8.57 9.84
C CYS A 51 -1.79 7.99 10.14
N SER A 52 -2.66 8.69 10.88
CA SER A 52 -4.06 8.28 11.12
C SER A 52 -4.91 8.17 9.85
N THR A 53 -4.37 8.59 8.71
CA THR A 53 -5.01 8.65 7.39
C THR A 53 -4.40 7.70 6.37
N THR A 54 -3.68 6.65 6.79
CA THR A 54 -3.72 5.42 5.98
C THR A 54 -5.08 4.79 6.22
N GLU A 55 -6.11 5.41 5.64
CA GLU A 55 -7.45 4.91 5.63
C GLU A 55 -7.37 3.43 5.36
N SER A 56 -7.96 2.66 6.27
CA SER A 56 -8.21 1.26 6.05
C SER A 56 -8.76 1.18 4.61
N VAL A 57 -8.03 0.52 3.70
CA VAL A 57 -8.66 -0.10 2.54
C VAL A 57 -9.81 -0.85 3.17
N THR A 58 -11.00 -0.26 3.07
CA THR A 58 -12.07 -0.53 4.03
C THR A 58 -12.23 -2.04 4.06
N ARG A 59 -12.34 -2.66 5.24
CA ARG A 59 -12.52 -4.12 5.32
C ARG A 59 -13.57 -4.60 4.31
N THR A 60 -14.55 -3.75 4.04
CA THR A 60 -15.51 -3.79 2.92
C THR A 60 -14.87 -3.90 1.53
N GLN A 61 -14.00 -2.98 1.07
CA GLN A 61 -13.30 -3.08 -0.21
C GLN A 61 -12.42 -4.34 -0.33
N ALA A 62 -11.71 -4.71 0.73
CA ALA A 62 -10.92 -5.95 0.74
C ALA A 62 -11.83 -7.19 0.63
N ALA A 63 -12.93 -7.22 1.40
CA ALA A 63 -13.94 -8.28 1.34
C ALA A 63 -14.60 -8.37 -0.03
N ILE A 64 -14.92 -7.23 -0.67
CA ILE A 64 -15.48 -7.18 -2.03
C ILE A 64 -14.50 -7.79 -3.03
N LYS A 65 -13.20 -7.44 -2.97
CA LYS A 65 -12.18 -8.03 -3.84
C LYS A 65 -12.07 -9.55 -3.66
N ILE A 66 -12.07 -10.02 -2.41
CA ILE A 66 -12.02 -11.46 -2.08
C ILE A 66 -13.26 -12.18 -2.62
N GLN A 67 -14.46 -11.61 -2.42
CA GLN A 67 -15.71 -12.19 -2.93
C GLN A 67 -15.76 -12.23 -4.45
N CYS A 68 -15.32 -11.18 -5.13
CA CYS A 68 -15.22 -11.15 -6.59
C CYS A 68 -14.26 -12.21 -7.12
N ALA A 69 -13.07 -12.34 -6.52
CA ALA A 69 -12.09 -13.35 -6.91
C ALA A 69 -12.63 -14.79 -6.71
N LEU A 70 -13.33 -15.04 -5.60
CA LEU A 70 -13.95 -16.34 -5.33
C LEU A 70 -15.02 -16.69 -6.38
N ARG A 71 -15.90 -15.74 -6.72
CA ARG A 71 -16.93 -15.94 -7.74
C ARG A 71 -16.34 -16.25 -9.12
N GLN A 72 -15.29 -15.52 -9.51
CA GLN A 72 -14.59 -15.77 -10.78
C GLN A 72 -13.98 -17.16 -10.82
N ARG A 73 -13.30 -17.60 -9.75
CA ARG A 73 -12.71 -18.93 -9.66
C ARG A 73 -13.76 -20.04 -9.77
N LEU A 74 -14.90 -19.88 -9.10
CA LEU A 74 -16.01 -20.85 -9.18
C LEU A 74 -16.62 -20.92 -10.57
N ALA A 75 -16.84 -19.77 -11.22
CA ALA A 75 -17.34 -19.70 -12.59
C ALA A 75 -16.38 -20.38 -13.58
N TRP A 76 -15.07 -20.13 -13.44
CA TRP A 76 -14.04 -20.83 -14.22
C TRP A 76 -14.08 -22.34 -14.00
N GLY A 77 -14.18 -22.80 -12.75
CA GLY A 77 -14.29 -24.22 -12.45
C GLY A 77 -15.49 -24.90 -13.12
N GLN A 78 -16.65 -24.24 -13.11
CA GLN A 78 -17.85 -24.74 -13.79
C GLN A 78 -17.68 -24.77 -15.31
N LEU A 79 -17.06 -23.75 -15.90
CA LEU A 79 -16.80 -23.68 -17.34
C LEU A 79 -15.84 -24.80 -17.77
N CYS A 80 -14.73 -25.01 -17.05
CA CYS A 80 -13.80 -26.11 -17.30
C CYS A 80 -14.46 -27.48 -17.11
N SER A 81 -15.39 -27.63 -16.16
CA SER A 81 -16.14 -28.87 -15.97
C SER A 81 -17.09 -29.15 -17.14
N ARG A 82 -17.80 -28.13 -17.63
CA ARG A 82 -18.67 -28.24 -18.81
C ARG A 82 -17.89 -28.57 -20.07
N GLN A 83 -16.76 -27.91 -20.29
CA GLN A 83 -15.90 -28.19 -21.44
C GLN A 83 -15.40 -29.64 -21.44
N ARG A 84 -14.98 -30.15 -20.27
CA ARG A 84 -14.56 -31.56 -20.13
C ARG A 84 -15.71 -32.53 -20.44
N ALA A 85 -16.92 -32.24 -19.96
CA ALA A 85 -18.09 -33.07 -20.24
C ALA A 85 -18.48 -33.07 -21.74
N VAL A 86 -18.31 -31.95 -22.44
CA VAL A 86 -18.52 -31.88 -23.89
C VAL A 86 -17.44 -32.67 -24.64
N ASN A 87 -16.17 -32.46 -24.31
CA ASN A 87 -15.07 -33.18 -24.95
C ASN A 87 -15.20 -34.71 -24.76
N ALA A 88 -15.55 -35.16 -23.55
CA ALA A 88 -15.77 -36.58 -23.27
C ALA A 88 -16.94 -37.19 -24.07
N ARG A 89 -17.95 -36.38 -24.44
CA ARG A 89 -19.04 -36.85 -25.32
C ARG A 89 -18.60 -36.94 -26.78
N VAL A 90 -17.79 -35.97 -27.23
CA VAL A 90 -17.23 -35.95 -28.59
C VAL A 90 -16.21 -37.06 -28.81
N GLU A 91 -15.49 -37.50 -27.78
CA GLU A 91 -14.55 -38.63 -27.84
C GLU A 91 -15.24 -40.02 -27.85
N HIS A 92 -16.54 -40.07 -27.53
CA HIS A 92 -17.33 -41.31 -27.46
C HIS A 92 -18.33 -41.48 -28.61
N ASP A 93 -18.49 -40.48 -29.48
CA ASP A 93 -19.19 -40.56 -30.77
C ASP A 93 -18.21 -40.83 -31.92
#